data_AF-A0A3N6HC97-F1
#
_entry.id   AF-A0A3N6HC97-F1
#
_cell.length_a   1.000
_cell.length_b   1.000
_cell.length_c   1.000
_cell.angle_alpha   90.00
_cell.angle_beta   90.00
_cell.angle_gamma   90.00
#
_symmetry.space_group_name_H-M   'P 1'
#
loop_
_entity.id
_entity.type
_entity.pdbx_description
1 polymer ?
#
loop_
_entity_poly.entity_id
_entity_poly.type
_entity_poly.pdbx_seq_one_letter_code
_entity_poly.pdbx_strand_id
1 'polypeptide(L)'
;MAVARGLAVLTVAAVTLIFGTAGVLVQEHQAEDLHGTGAVVLHVTSGLLAAVTAALSYRRAVGWSLTAAAVLLFGFSFVQSSFGSGDTLNVHVPGAFLVVALSVGLAVVLLRTKVPADR
;
A
#
# COMPACT_ATOMS: atom_id res chain seq x y z
N MET A 1 13.49 -10.55 4.46
CA MET A 1 13.57 -9.55 3.37
C MET A 1 12.73 -9.93 2.16
N ALA A 2 12.89 -11.13 1.58
CA ALA A 2 12.12 -11.57 0.41
C ALA A 2 10.59 -11.39 0.58
N VAL A 3 10.04 -11.79 1.73
CA VAL A 3 8.62 -11.60 2.05
C VAL A 3 8.20 -10.13 2.00
N ALA A 4 8.98 -9.22 2.59
CA ALA A 4 8.68 -7.78 2.55
C ALA A 4 8.68 -7.22 1.12
N ARG A 5 9.62 -7.66 0.28
CA ARG A 5 9.66 -7.29 -1.14
C ARG A 5 8.46 -7.82 -1.90
N GLY A 6 8.09 -9.09 -1.70
CA GLY A 6 6.91 -9.69 -2.30
C GLY A 6 5.62 -8.96 -1.91
N LEU A 7 5.45 -8.66 -0.62
CA LEU A 7 4.32 -7.88 -0.13
C LEU A 7 4.29 -6.46 -0.71
N ALA A 8 5.43 -5.80 -0.83
CA ALA A 8 5.49 -4.47 -1.44
C ALA A 8 5.09 -4.49 -2.92
N VAL A 9 5.55 -5.49 -3.68
CA VAL A 9 5.13 -5.68 -5.09
C VAL A 9 3.62 -5.98 -5.18
N LEU A 10 3.10 -6.85 -4.32
CA LEU A 10 1.66 -7.14 -4.27
C LEU A 10 0.84 -5.90 -3.89
N THR A 11 1.35 -5.07 -2.98
CA THR A 11 0.71 -3.81 -2.59
C THR A 11 0.64 -2.84 -3.77
N VAL A 12 1.74 -2.69 -4.53
CA VAL A 12 1.78 -1.87 -5.75
C VAL A 12 0.84 -2.43 -6.84
N ALA A 13 0.78 -3.75 -6.99
CA ALA A 13 -0.15 -4.39 -7.92
C ALA A 13 -1.61 -4.12 -7.54
N ALA A 14 -1.95 -4.21 -6.25
CA ALA A 14 -3.29 -3.89 -5.75
C ALA A 14 -3.64 -2.41 -5.99
N VAL A 15 -2.70 -1.49 -5.71
CA VAL A 15 -2.86 -0.06 -6.01
C VAL A 15 -3.08 0.17 -7.50
N THR A 16 -2.32 -0.49 -8.37
CA THR A 16 -2.47 -0.38 -9.83
C THR A 16 -3.84 -0.85 -10.28
N LEU A 17 -4.33 -1.97 -9.73
CA LEU A 17 -5.67 -2.49 -10.01
C LEU A 17 -6.74 -1.48 -9.62
N ILE A 18 -6.75 -0.98 -8.37
CA ILE A 18 -7.79 -0.06 -7.89
C ILE A 18 -7.74 1.29 -8.60
N PHE A 19 -6.56 1.75 -9.02
CA PHE A 19 -6.44 2.99 -9.80
C PHE A 19 -7.02 2.82 -11.21
N GLY A 20 -6.75 1.66 -11.84
CA GLY A 20 -7.34 1.32 -13.14
C GLY A 20 -8.86 1.20 -13.07
N THR A 21 -9.39 0.49 -12.06
CA THR A 21 -10.83 0.35 -11.90
C THR A 21 -11.51 1.62 -11.42
N ALA A 22 -10.82 2.52 -10.71
CA ALA A 22 -11.37 3.83 -10.34
C ALA A 22 -11.76 4.67 -11.55
N GLY A 23 -10.94 4.65 -12.62
CA GLY A 23 -11.25 5.33 -13.87
C GLY A 23 -12.56 4.80 -14.49
N VAL A 24 -12.69 3.47 -14.57
CA VAL A 24 -13.90 2.80 -15.05
C VAL A 24 -15.10 3.11 -14.16
N LEU A 25 -14.92 3.09 -12.84
CA LEU A 25 -16.00 3.36 -11.87
C LEU A 25 -16.51 4.80 -12.00
N VAL A 26 -15.62 5.78 -12.13
CA VAL A 26 -16.00 7.19 -12.28
C VAL A 26 -16.65 7.46 -13.64
N GLN A 27 -16.17 6.84 -14.71
CA GLN A 27 -16.65 7.11 -16.07
C GLN A 27 -17.90 6.32 -16.43
N GLU A 28 -17.93 5.03 -16.05
CA GLU A 28 -18.91 4.05 -16.53
C GLU A 28 -19.81 3.54 -15.41
N HIS A 29 -19.54 3.88 -14.14
CA HIS A 29 -20.27 3.36 -12.97
C HIS A 29 -20.26 1.82 -12.89
N GLN A 30 -19.14 1.22 -13.32
CA GLN A 30 -18.90 -0.23 -13.33
C GLN A 30 -17.65 -0.59 -12.53
N ALA A 31 -17.42 -1.90 -12.33
CA ALA A 31 -16.25 -2.46 -11.65
C ALA A 31 -16.12 -2.14 -10.15
N GLU A 32 -17.23 -1.76 -9.48
CA GLU A 32 -17.27 -1.51 -8.03
C GLU A 32 -16.78 -2.73 -7.23
N ASP A 33 -17.25 -3.93 -7.55
CA ASP A 33 -16.83 -5.17 -6.89
C ASP A 33 -15.33 -5.43 -7.02
N LEU A 34 -14.77 -5.18 -8.21
CA LEU A 34 -13.35 -5.39 -8.48
C LEU A 34 -12.50 -4.31 -7.78
N HIS A 35 -12.98 -3.06 -7.76
CA HIS A 35 -12.37 -1.97 -7.02
C HIS A 35 -12.36 -2.26 -5.51
N GLY A 36 -13.50 -2.65 -4.94
CA GLY A 36 -13.64 -3.03 -3.54
C GLY A 36 -12.76 -4.23 -3.17
N THR A 37 -12.71 -5.25 -4.02
CA THR A 37 -11.81 -6.40 -3.84
C THR A 37 -10.34 -5.95 -3.83
N GLY A 38 -9.94 -5.11 -4.78
CA GLY A 38 -8.59 -4.54 -4.82
C GLY A 38 -8.25 -3.72 -3.58
N ALA A 39 -9.21 -2.98 -3.02
CA ALA A 39 -9.04 -2.23 -1.78
C ALA A 39 -8.81 -3.16 -0.59
N VAL A 40 -9.55 -4.27 -0.47
CA VAL A 40 -9.30 -5.30 0.55
C VAL A 40 -7.89 -5.88 0.41
N VAL A 41 -7.46 -6.22 -0.80
CA VAL A 41 -6.10 -6.72 -1.05
C VAL A 41 -5.06 -5.68 -0.63
N LEU A 42 -5.26 -4.40 -0.95
CA LEU A 42 -4.39 -3.31 -0.50
C LEU A 42 -4.29 -3.24 1.04
N HIS A 43 -5.42 -3.28 1.75
CA HIS A 43 -5.42 -3.25 3.22
C HIS A 43 -4.64 -4.42 3.82
N VAL A 44 -4.91 -5.63 3.33
CA VAL A 44 -4.25 -6.85 3.84
C VAL A 44 -2.75 -6.82 3.54
N THR A 45 -2.37 -6.55 2.29
CA THR A 45 -0.96 -6.58 1.88
C THR A 45 -0.13 -5.48 2.55
N SER A 46 -0.67 -4.26 2.68
CA SER A 46 -0.01 -3.17 3.40
C SER A 46 0.08 -3.42 4.91
N GLY A 47 -0.94 -4.04 5.53
CA GLY A 47 -0.90 -4.43 6.93
C GLY A 47 0.14 -5.50 7.22
N LEU A 48 0.20 -6.54 6.38
CA LEU A 48 1.25 -7.56 6.45
C LEU A 48 2.64 -6.95 6.22
N LEU A 49 2.76 -6.00 5.29
CA LEU A 49 4.02 -5.29 5.05
C LEU A 49 4.47 -4.50 6.30
N ALA A 50 3.54 -3.80 6.97
CA ALA A 50 3.82 -3.11 8.22
C ALA A 50 4.30 -4.07 9.32
N ALA A 51 3.63 -5.21 9.50
CA ALA A 51 4.03 -6.23 10.47
C ALA A 51 5.42 -6.83 10.18
N VAL A 52 5.68 -7.19 8.92
CA VAL A 52 6.95 -7.79 8.51
C VAL A 52 8.10 -6.79 8.63
N THR A 53 7.89 -5.53 8.23
CA THR A 53 8.92 -4.49 8.40
C THR A 53 9.18 -4.19 9.87
N ALA A 54 8.16 -4.18 10.74
CA ALA A 54 8.33 -4.07 12.18
C ALA A 54 9.19 -5.21 12.74
N ALA A 55 8.92 -6.47 12.34
CA ALA A 55 9.73 -7.62 12.74
C ALA A 55 11.19 -7.51 12.24
N LEU A 56 11.41 -7.01 11.02
CA LEU A 56 12.75 -6.77 10.49
C LEU A 56 13.47 -5.65 11.25
N SER A 57 12.78 -4.57 11.62
CA SER A 57 13.32 -3.47 12.43
C SER A 57 13.68 -3.94 13.84
N TYR A 58 12.83 -4.75 14.47
CA TYR A 58 13.09 -5.36 15.78
C TYR A 58 14.36 -6.23 15.76
N ARG A 59 14.55 -7.00 14.67
CA ARG A 59 15.78 -7.79 14.43
C ARG A 59 16.98 -6.95 13.95
N ARG A 60 16.85 -5.62 13.92
CA ARG A 60 17.86 -4.67 13.41
C ARG A 60 18.34 -4.98 11.99
N ALA A 61 17.47 -5.54 11.15
CA ALA A 61 17.76 -5.83 9.74
C ALA A 61 17.45 -4.65 8.83
N VAL A 62 16.57 -3.74 9.27
CA VAL A 62 16.23 -2.47 8.62
C VAL A 62 16.00 -1.38 9.69
N GLY A 63 15.95 -0.12 9.28
CA GLY A 63 15.64 1.00 10.18
C GLY A 63 14.14 1.16 10.44
N TRP A 64 13.79 1.68 11.62
CA TRP A 64 12.40 1.95 12.03
C TRP A 64 11.66 2.95 11.13
N SER A 65 12.39 3.79 10.37
CA SER A 65 11.79 4.68 9.37
C SER A 65 11.01 3.90 8.31
N LEU A 66 11.48 2.71 7.92
CA LEU A 66 10.80 1.84 6.96
C LEU A 66 9.50 1.29 7.54
N THR A 67 9.51 0.90 8.82
CA THR A 67 8.31 0.46 9.53
C THR A 67 7.31 1.60 9.66
N ALA A 68 7.76 2.80 10.03
CA ALA A 68 6.89 3.97 10.15
C ALA A 68 6.18 4.27 8.82
N ALA A 69 6.92 4.25 7.70
CA ALA A 69 6.33 4.44 6.37
C ALA A 69 5.31 3.35 6.00
N ALA A 70 5.58 2.08 6.32
CA ALA A 70 4.65 0.99 6.07
C ALA A 70 3.38 1.07 6.94
N VAL A 71 3.51 1.47 8.22
CA VAL A 71 2.38 1.72 9.11
C VAL A 71 1.55 2.91 8.62
N LEU A 72 2.19 3.99 8.16
CA LEU A 72 1.50 5.13 7.57
C LEU A 72 0.73 4.72 6.31
N LEU A 73 1.33 3.94 5.41
CA LEU A 73 0.63 3.41 4.24
C LEU A 73 -0.60 2.58 4.63
N PHE A 74 -0.44 1.67 5.60
CA PHE A 74 -1.55 0.84 6.09
C PHE A 74 -2.66 1.72 6.69
N GLY A 75 -2.34 2.60 7.63
CA GLY A 75 -3.32 3.50 8.25
C GLY A 75 -4.00 4.42 7.25
N PHE A 76 -3.22 5.07 6.37
CA PHE A 76 -3.78 5.94 5.34
C PHE A 76 -4.68 5.19 4.38
N SER A 77 -4.41 3.92 4.06
CA SER A 77 -5.29 3.12 3.20
C SER A 77 -6.72 3.07 3.74
N PHE A 78 -6.92 2.93 5.06
CA PHE A 78 -8.25 2.97 5.68
C PHE A 78 -8.83 4.37 5.74
N VAL A 79 -8.04 5.36 6.17
CA VAL A 79 -8.50 6.74 6.32
C VAL A 79 -9.01 7.30 5.01
N GLN A 80 -8.28 7.10 3.90
CA GLN A 80 -8.77 7.57 2.59
C GLN A 80 -10.00 6.78 2.12
N SER A 81 -10.08 5.48 2.44
CA SER A 81 -11.15 4.59 2.00
C SER A 81 -12.49 4.97 2.65
N SER A 82 -12.48 5.50 3.87
CA SER A 82 -13.71 6.00 4.53
C SER A 82 -14.35 7.19 3.82
N PHE A 83 -13.65 7.84 2.89
CA PHE A 83 -14.17 8.95 2.07
C PHE A 83 -14.51 8.51 0.63
N GLY A 84 -14.54 7.20 0.34
CA GLY A 84 -14.67 6.65 -1.01
C GLY A 84 -16.04 6.76 -1.67
N SER A 85 -16.94 7.63 -1.19
CA SER A 85 -18.31 7.73 -1.71
C SER A 85 -18.84 9.16 -1.81
N GLY A 86 -19.74 9.37 -2.78
CA GLY A 86 -20.49 10.62 -2.98
C GLY A 86 -19.62 11.88 -2.95
N ASP A 87 -20.05 12.86 -2.16
CA ASP A 87 -19.40 14.18 -2.07
C ASP A 87 -17.99 14.16 -1.45
N THR A 88 -17.60 13.05 -0.82
CA THR A 88 -16.29 12.92 -0.16
C THR A 88 -15.16 12.44 -1.07
N LEU A 89 -15.47 12.18 -2.35
CA LEU A 89 -14.49 11.79 -3.36
C LEU A 89 -13.36 12.81 -3.56
N ASN A 90 -13.63 14.09 -3.29
CA ASN A 90 -12.62 15.16 -3.33
C ASN A 90 -11.51 15.00 -2.27
N VAL A 91 -11.73 14.21 -1.22
CA VAL A 91 -10.73 13.82 -0.23
C VAL A 91 -10.12 12.46 -0.56
N HIS A 92 -10.96 11.51 -0.99
CA HIS A 92 -10.54 10.16 -1.36
C HIS A 92 -9.50 10.16 -2.48
N VAL A 93 -9.76 10.88 -3.57
CA VAL A 93 -8.88 10.85 -4.76
C VAL A 93 -7.48 11.38 -4.44
N PRO A 94 -7.29 12.57 -3.83
CA PRO A 94 -5.97 13.00 -3.37
C PRO A 94 -5.31 12.05 -2.36
N GLY A 95 -6.10 11.48 -1.44
CA GLY A 95 -5.63 10.49 -0.47
C GLY A 95 -5.09 9.22 -1.15
N ALA A 96 -5.75 8.76 -2.23
CA ALA A 96 -5.32 7.63 -3.01
C ALA A 96 -3.96 7.89 -3.70
N PHE A 97 -3.69 9.11 -4.19
CA PHE A 97 -2.37 9.46 -4.73
C PHE A 97 -1.26 9.40 -3.68
N LEU A 98 -1.54 9.77 -2.42
CA LEU A 98 -0.57 9.61 -1.32
C LEU A 98 -0.28 8.12 -1.04
N VAL A 99 -1.30 7.27 -1.07
CA VAL A 99 -1.15 5.81 -0.95
C VAL A 99 -0.33 5.25 -2.11
N VAL A 100 -0.52 5.71 -3.35
CA VAL A 100 0.31 5.36 -4.51
C VAL A 100 1.77 5.75 -4.25
N ALA A 101 2.04 7.01 -3.88
CA ALA A 101 3.40 7.48 -3.66
C ALA A 101 4.12 6.69 -2.56
N LEU A 102 3.43 6.43 -1.44
CA LEU A 102 3.96 5.65 -0.32
C LEU A 102 4.23 4.18 -0.70
N SER A 103 3.28 3.53 -1.37
CA SER A 103 3.41 2.12 -1.78
C SER A 103 4.55 1.92 -2.77
N VAL A 104 4.63 2.75 -3.82
CA VAL A 104 5.71 2.70 -4.82
C VAL A 104 7.05 3.04 -4.18
N GLY A 105 7.11 4.11 -3.36
CA GLY A 105 8.33 4.50 -2.66
C GLY A 105 8.86 3.39 -1.75
N LEU A 106 7.99 2.74 -0.97
CA LEU A 106 8.34 1.60 -0.14
C LEU A 106 8.86 0.42 -0.95
N ALA A 107 8.19 0.08 -2.06
CA ALA A 107 8.64 -0.98 -2.95
C ALA A 107 10.05 -0.70 -3.51
N VAL A 108 10.29 0.52 -4.00
CA VAL A 108 11.60 0.95 -4.50
C VAL A 108 12.68 0.81 -3.43
N VAL A 109 12.42 1.31 -2.21
CA VAL A 109 13.38 1.20 -1.10
C VAL A 109 13.66 -0.26 -0.77
N LEU A 110 12.63 -1.08 -0.56
CA LEU A 110 12.78 -2.50 -0.19
C LEU A 110 13.51 -3.33 -1.24
N LEU A 111 13.26 -3.06 -2.53
CA LEU A 111 13.92 -3.74 -3.64
C LEU A 111 15.41 -3.34 -3.72
N ARG A 112 15.76 -2.10 -3.33
CA ARG A 112 17.15 -1.61 -3.30
C ARG A 112 17.92 -1.98 -2.03
N THR A 113 17.24 -2.24 -0.92
CA THR A 113 17.89 -2.61 0.36
C THR A 113 18.64 -3.93 0.22
N LYS A 114 19.96 -3.91 0.38
CA LYS A 114 20.79 -5.13 0.46
C LYS A 114 20.74 -5.71 1.86
N VAL A 115 20.63 -7.02 1.99
CA VAL A 115 20.80 -7.70 3.29
C VAL A 115 22.31 -7.98 3.45
N PRO A 116 22.95 -7.56 4.54
CA PRO A 116 24.34 -7.91 4.82
C PRO A 116 24.50 -9.44 4.86
N ALA A 117 25.57 -9.95 4.23
CA ALA A 117 25.82 -11.39 4.06
C ALA A 117 26.38 -12.07 5.33
N ASP A 118 26.59 -11.32 6.41
CA ASP A 118 27.42 -11.70 7.56
C ASP A 118 26.62 -11.97 8.86
N ARG A 119 25.39 -12.50 8.77
CA ARG A 119 24.66 -13.00 9.95
C ARG A 119 24.29 -14.47 9.85
#